data_AF-A0A0Q4YPK6-F1
#
_entry.id   AF-A0A0Q4YPK6-F1
#
_cell.length_a   1.000
_cell.length_b   1.000
_cell.length_c   1.000
_cell.angle_alpha   90.00
_cell.angle_beta   90.00
_cell.angle_gamma   90.00
#
_symmetry.space_group_name_H-M   'P 1'
#
loop_
_entity.id
_entity.type
_entity.pdbx_description
1 polymer ?
#
loop_
_entity_poly.entity_id
_entity_poly.type
_entity_poly.pdbx_seq_one_letter_code
_entity_poly.pdbx_strand_id
1 'polypeptide(L)'
;MTDAHPSRASIIVLEAAITQMRARHEQDELRDELAVTGLSVLHLASCAYARGAFPPSEARYLCQGLLALADALPANPDDRREPREVRA
;
A
#
# COMPACT_ATOMS: atom_id res chain seq x y z
N MET A 1 -13.26 13.59 32.41
CA MET A 1 -12.47 13.63 31.16
C MET A 1 -12.86 12.43 30.34
N THR A 2 -13.72 12.63 29.35
CA THR A 2 -14.09 11.62 28.37
C THR A 2 -13.68 12.20 27.03
N ASP A 3 -12.42 11.98 26.65
CA ASP A 3 -11.91 12.31 25.33
C ASP A 3 -12.42 11.26 24.34
N ALA A 4 -13.75 11.20 24.18
CA ALA A 4 -14.39 10.43 23.14
C ALA A 4 -14.20 11.22 21.84
N HIS A 5 -12.97 11.22 21.31
CA HIS A 5 -12.72 11.74 19.98
C HIS A 5 -13.61 10.95 19.01
N PRO A 6 -14.45 11.61 18.20
CA PRO A 6 -15.32 10.90 17.27
C PRO A 6 -14.44 10.14 16.28
N SER A 7 -14.41 8.81 16.40
CA SER A 7 -13.74 7.95 15.42
C SER A 7 -14.49 8.09 14.11
N ARG A 8 -13.80 8.52 13.05
CA ARG A 8 -14.37 8.46 11.71
C ARG A 8 -14.64 7.00 11.36
N ALA A 9 -15.75 6.75 10.66
CA ALA A 9 -15.98 5.47 10.01
C ALA A 9 -14.82 5.17 9.04
N SER A 10 -14.52 3.90 8.81
CA SER A 10 -13.49 3.52 7.85
C SER A 10 -13.81 4.09 6.46
N ILE A 11 -12.77 4.46 5.73
CA ILE A 11 -12.92 4.94 4.36
C ILE A 11 -12.75 3.74 3.43
N ILE A 12 -13.77 3.49 2.61
CA ILE A 12 -13.84 2.35 1.68
C ILE A 12 -12.58 2.24 0.81
N VAL A 13 -11.97 3.38 0.44
CA VAL A 13 -10.76 3.38 -0.40
C VAL A 13 -9.54 2.78 0.29
N LEU A 14 -9.38 2.94 1.61
CA LEU A 14 -8.26 2.34 2.35
C LEU A 14 -8.48 0.84 2.50
N GLU A 15 -9.70 0.41 2.81
CA GLU A 15 -10.05 -1.02 2.91
C GLU A 15 -9.85 -1.73 1.57
N ALA A 16 -10.28 -1.10 0.47
CA ALA A 16 -10.07 -1.61 -0.88
C ALA A 16 -8.57 -1.72 -1.22
N ALA A 17 -7.77 -0.69 -0.93
CA ALA A 17 -6.33 -0.72 -1.17
C ALA A 17 -5.62 -1.82 -0.35
N ILE A 18 -5.98 -1.99 0.92
CA ILE A 18 -5.43 -3.06 1.79
C ILE A 18 -5.78 -4.43 1.21
N THR A 19 -7.04 -4.64 0.82
CA THR A 19 -7.51 -5.90 0.27
C THR A 19 -6.79 -6.22 -1.05
N GLN A 20 -6.66 -5.23 -1.93
CA GLN A 20 -5.97 -5.38 -3.21
C GLN A 20 -4.48 -5.68 -3.02
N MET A 21 -3.79 -4.98 -2.11
CA MET A 21 -2.38 -5.26 -1.83
C MET A 21 -2.17 -6.65 -1.22
N ARG A 22 -3.07 -7.11 -0.34
CA ARG A 22 -3.00 -8.48 0.20
C ARG A 22 -3.19 -9.53 -0.89
N ALA A 23 -4.23 -9.38 -1.71
CA ALA A 23 -4.50 -10.33 -2.79
C ALA A 23 -3.33 -10.45 -3.77
N ARG A 24 -2.73 -9.32 -4.16
CA ARG A 24 -1.57 -9.32 -5.04
C ARG A 24 -0.32 -9.92 -4.40
N HIS A 25 -0.12 -9.73 -3.10
CA HIS A 25 0.97 -10.39 -2.37
C HIS A 25 0.75 -11.91 -2.30
N GLU A 26 -0.47 -12.36 -2.02
CA GLU A 26 -0.83 -13.79 -2.02
C GLU A 26 -0.69 -14.46 -3.40
N GLN A 27 -0.68 -13.66 -4.47
CA GLN A 27 -0.51 -14.10 -5.86
C GLN A 27 0.94 -13.94 -6.37
N ASP A 28 1.89 -13.57 -5.49
CA ASP A 28 3.28 -13.27 -5.86
C ASP A 28 3.42 -12.18 -6.94
N GLU A 29 2.45 -11.26 -7.03
CA GLU A 29 2.40 -10.14 -7.98
C GLU A 29 2.98 -8.83 -7.42
N LEU A 30 3.55 -8.87 -6.21
CA LEU A 30 4.21 -7.76 -5.54
C LEU A 30 5.60 -8.17 -5.09
N ARG A 31 6.50 -7.18 -5.05
CA ARG A 31 7.75 -7.33 -4.29
C ARG A 31 7.44 -7.47 -2.80
N ASP A 32 8.11 -8.39 -2.12
CA ASP A 32 7.97 -8.60 -0.69
C ASP A 32 8.17 -7.31 0.13
N GLU A 33 9.17 -6.50 -0.22
CA GLU A 33 9.43 -5.25 0.50
C GLU A 33 8.28 -4.26 0.33
N LEU A 34 7.67 -4.23 -0.85
CA LEU A 34 6.51 -3.38 -1.12
C LEU A 34 5.25 -3.93 -0.43
N ALA A 35 5.06 -5.24 -0.41
CA ALA A 35 3.95 -5.86 0.29
C ALA A 35 4.00 -5.52 1.79
N VAL A 36 5.15 -5.72 2.45
CA VAL A 36 5.32 -5.41 3.87
C VAL A 36 5.16 -3.92 4.15
N THR A 37 5.87 -3.07 3.40
CA THR A 37 5.90 -1.63 3.66
C THR A 37 4.58 -0.98 3.30
N GLY A 38 4.02 -1.29 2.12
CA GLY A 38 2.76 -0.72 1.64
C GLY A 38 1.57 -1.11 2.52
N LEU A 39 1.46 -2.37 2.94
CA LEU A 39 0.41 -2.79 3.88
C LEU A 39 0.56 -2.08 5.22
N SER A 40 1.78 -1.93 5.73
CA SER A 40 2.04 -1.22 6.99
C SER A 40 1.61 0.25 6.89
N VAL A 41 1.93 0.93 5.79
CA VAL A 41 1.53 2.32 5.54
C VAL A 41 0.00 2.45 5.46
N LEU A 42 -0.68 1.55 4.75
CA LEU A 42 -2.15 1.58 4.63
C LEU A 42 -2.86 1.33 5.98
N HIS A 43 -2.35 0.44 6.83
CA HIS A 43 -2.89 0.22 8.17
C HIS A 43 -2.68 1.45 9.07
N LEU A 44 -1.47 2.03 9.06
CA LEU A 44 -1.20 3.27 9.79
C LEU A 44 -2.08 4.42 9.32
N ALA A 45 -2.26 4.57 8.01
CA ALA A 45 -3.15 5.56 7.42
C ALA A 45 -4.60 5.33 7.85
N SER A 46 -5.07 4.08 7.91
CA SER A 46 -6.42 3.75 8.41
C SER A 46 -6.60 4.18 9.85
N CYS A 47 -5.63 3.88 10.72
CA CYS A 47 -5.67 4.31 12.11
C CYS A 47 -5.60 5.84 12.28
N ALA A 48 -4.81 6.53 11.46
CA ALA A 48 -4.67 7.98 11.50
C ALA A 48 -5.91 8.69 10.92
N TYR A 49 -6.52 8.15 9.87
CA TYR A 49 -7.78 8.64 9.32
C TYR A 49 -8.93 8.48 10.32
N ALA A 50 -9.05 7.32 10.98
CA ALA A 50 -10.04 7.08 12.03
C ALA A 50 -9.93 8.12 13.16
N ARG A 51 -8.70 8.54 13.49
CA ARG A 51 -8.40 9.60 14.47
C ARG A 51 -8.58 11.03 13.94
N GLY A 52 -8.98 11.21 12.68
CA GLY A 52 -9.19 12.53 12.08
C GLY A 52 -7.90 13.29 11.72
N ALA A 53 -6.74 12.61 11.68
CA ALA A 53 -5.44 13.25 11.49
C ALA A 53 -5.22 13.85 10.09
N PHE A 54 -5.97 13.41 9.08
CA PHE A 54 -5.88 13.93 7.71
C PHE A 54 -7.21 13.79 6.95
N PRO A 55 -7.44 14.57 5.88
CA PRO A 55 -8.69 14.54 5.12
C PRO A 55 -8.83 13.31 4.19
N PRO A 56 -10.06 12.95 3.77
CA PRO A 56 -10.30 11.86 2.83
C PRO A 56 -9.56 11.98 1.48
N SER A 57 -9.25 13.20 1.04
CA SER A 57 -8.50 13.44 -0.21
C SER A 57 -7.06 12.90 -0.12
N GLU A 58 -6.37 13.15 0.99
CA GLU A 58 -5.02 12.65 1.23
C GLU A 58 -5.01 11.12 1.35
N ALA A 59 -6.05 10.52 1.95
CA ALA A 59 -6.23 9.07 1.97
C ALA A 59 -6.27 8.49 0.56
N ARG A 60 -7.03 9.12 -0.34
CA ARG A 60 -7.15 8.69 -1.74
C ARG A 60 -5.83 8.81 -2.48
N TYR A 61 -5.12 9.93 -2.34
CA TYR A 61 -3.83 10.13 -2.98
C TYR A 61 -2.79 9.11 -2.51
N LEU A 62 -2.77 8.80 -1.21
CA LEU A 62 -1.90 7.75 -0.67
C LEU A 62 -2.20 6.37 -1.30
N CYS A 63 -3.48 5.99 -1.33
CA CYS A 63 -3.90 4.70 -1.93
C CYS A 63 -3.50 4.63 -3.41
N GLN A 64 -3.78 5.69 -4.17
CA GLN A 64 -3.42 5.77 -5.59
C GLN A 64 -1.91 5.67 -5.81
N GLY A 65 -1.12 6.39 -5.02
CA GLY A 65 0.34 6.37 -5.12
C GLY A 65 0.94 4.99 -4.84
N LEU A 66 0.45 4.30 -3.80
CA LEU A 66 0.90 2.95 -3.46
C LEU A 66 0.52 1.91 -4.51
N LEU A 67 -0.69 1.98 -5.05
CA LEU A 67 -1.13 1.09 -6.13
C LEU A 67 -0.36 1.36 -7.42
N ALA A 68 -0.14 2.62 -7.79
CA ALA A 68 0.68 2.97 -8.96
C ALA A 68 2.13 2.50 -8.79
N LEU A 69 2.69 2.58 -7.57
CA LEU A 69 4.02 2.04 -7.28
C LEU A 69 4.06 0.51 -7.42
N ALA A 70 3.01 -0.17 -6.96
CA ALA A 70 2.84 -1.61 -7.14
C ALA A 70 2.71 -2.02 -8.60
N ASP A 71 2.15 -1.18 -9.46
CA ASP A 71 2.09 -1.44 -10.90
C ASP A 71 3.43 -1.16 -11.60
N ALA A 72 4.19 -0.18 -11.10
CA ALA A 72 5.46 0.21 -11.70
C ALA A 72 6.61 -0.76 -11.37
N LEU A 73 6.57 -1.44 -10.22
CA LEU A 73 7.62 -2.34 -9.76
C LEU A 73 7.32 -3.79 -10.17
N PRO A 74 8.22 -4.47 -10.91
CA PRO A 74 8.03 -5.88 -11.21
C PRO A 74 8.20 -6.70 -9.93
N ALA A 75 7.44 -7.80 -9.83
CA ALA A 75 7.48 -8.70 -8.68
C ALA A 75 8.89 -9.25 -8.42
N ASN A 76 9.62 -9.64 -9.47
CA ASN A 76 11.02 -10.04 -9.35
C ASN A 76 11.97 -8.88 -9.71
N PRO A 77 12.92 -8.49 -8.84
CA PRO A 77 13.92 -7.47 -9.15
C PRO A 77 14.83 -7.81 -10.32
N ASP A 78 15.02 -9.10 -10.61
CA ASP A 78 15.83 -9.58 -11.74
C ASP A 78 15.13 -9.42 -13.10
N ASP A 79 13.80 -9.20 -13.14
CA ASP A 79 13.06 -8.96 -14.39
C ASP A 79 13.53 -7.69 -15.12
N ARG A 80 14.20 -6.77 -14.42
CA ARG A 80 14.80 -5.56 -15.02
C ARG A 80 16.25 -5.74 -15.43
N ARG A 81 16.91 -6.84 -15.05
CA ARG A 81 18.31 -7.08 -15.41
C ARG A 81 18.34 -7.59 -16.83
N GLU A 82 18.90 -6.82 -17.75
CA GLU A 82 19.29 -7.35 -19.06
C GLU A 82 20.18 -8.58 -18.85
N PRO A 83 20.09 -9.60 -19.73
CA PRO A 83 20.91 -10.80 -19.61
C PRO A 83 22.37 -10.37 -19.59
N ARG A 84 23.03 -10.57 -18.44
CA ARG A 84 24.47 -10.32 -18.33
C ARG A 84 25.15 -11.21 -19.37
N GLU A 85 25.84 -10.61 -20.33
CA GLU A 85 26.70 -11.34 -21.25
C GLU A 85 27.70 -12.15 -20.42
N VAL A 86 27.45 -13.44 -20.28
CA VAL A 86 28.40 -14.39 -19.70
C VAL A 86 29.49 -14.55 -20.76
N ARG A 87 30.57 -13.78 -20.63
CA ARG A 87 31.79 -14.04 -21.40
C ARG A 87 32.38 -15.36 -20.89
N ALA A 88 32.29 -16.39 -21.73
CA ALA A 88 32.96 -17.67 -21.56
C ALA A 88 34.49 -17.52 -21.65
#